data_AF-A0A6I0D0T9-F1
#
_entry.id   AF-A0A6I0D0T9-F1
#
_cell.length_a   1.000
_cell.length_b   1.000
_cell.length_c   1.000
_cell.angle_alpha   90.00
_cell.angle_beta   90.00
_cell.angle_gamma   90.00
#
_symmetry.space_group_name_H-M   'P 1'
#
loop_
_entity.id
_entity.type
_entity.pdbx_description
1 polymer ?
#
loop_
_entity_poly.entity_id
_entity_poly.type
_entity_poly.pdbx_seq_one_letter_code
_entity_poly.pdbx_strand_id
1 'polypeptide(L)' 'GGSGGLVAVDRKGNVSLPFNSPGMYRAWCGLDGEINTGIYR' A
#
# COMPACT_ATOMS: atom_id res chain seq x y z
N GLY A 1 -13.44 -13.85 -10.78
CA GLY A 1 -12.58 -13.71 -9.59
C GLY A 1 -12.72 -12.31 -9.03
N GLY A 2 -12.41 -12.10 -7.73
CA GLY A 2 -12.48 -10.78 -7.09
C GLY A 2 -11.27 -9.89 -7.43
N SER A 3 -11.50 -8.59 -7.55
CA SER A 3 -10.50 -7.56 -7.85
C SER A 3 -10.49 -6.50 -6.75
N GLY A 4 -9.31 -6.07 -6.34
CA GLY A 4 -9.11 -5.04 -5.33
C GLY A 4 -7.70 -5.00 -4.78
N GLY A 5 -7.57 -4.39 -3.61
CA GLY A 5 -6.34 -4.29 -2.86
C GLY A 5 -6.64 -3.94 -1.41
N LEU A 6 -5.60 -3.99 -0.59
CA LEU A 6 -5.69 -3.62 0.82
C LEU A 6 -4.42 -2.89 1.25
N VAL A 7 -4.55 -2.17 2.34
CA VAL A 7 -3.42 -1.58 3.06
C VAL A 7 -3.40 -2.20 4.45
N ALA A 8 -2.25 -2.72 4.84
CA ALA A 8 -2.05 -3.34 6.14
C ALA A 8 -0.75 -2.85 6.80
N VAL A 9 -0.79 -2.75 8.12
CA VAL A 9 0.37 -2.47 8.96
C VAL A 9 0.42 -3.50 10.08
N ASP A 10 1.57 -4.13 10.29
CA ASP A 10 1.75 -5.09 11.37
C ASP A 10 2.21 -4.44 12.68
N ARG A 11 2.29 -5.22 13.77
CA ARG A 11 2.73 -4.75 15.09
C ARG A 11 4.17 -4.23 15.12
N LYS A 12 5.00 -4.59 14.13
CA LYS A 12 6.38 -4.10 14.01
C LYS A 12 6.47 -2.83 13.16
N GLY A 13 5.36 -2.36 12.60
CA GLY A 13 5.31 -1.19 11.71
C GLY A 13 5.62 -1.52 10.25
N ASN A 14 5.65 -2.80 9.85
CA ASN A 14 5.83 -3.16 8.44
C ASN A 14 4.56 -2.83 7.65
N VAL A 15 4.72 -2.17 6.51
CA VAL A 15 3.61 -1.77 5.63
C VAL A 15 3.49 -2.73 4.44
N SER A 16 2.27 -3.19 4.14
CA SER A 16 1.96 -4.02 2.96
C SER A 16 0.81 -3.40 2.18
N LEU A 17 1.00 -3.21 0.87
CA LEU A 17 0.01 -2.62 -0.04
C LEU A 17 -0.29 -3.52 -1.26
N PRO A 18 -0.71 -4.78 -1.08
CA PRO A 18 -0.97 -5.69 -2.20
C PRO A 18 -2.26 -5.32 -2.93
N PHE A 19 -2.24 -5.44 -4.26
CA PHE A 19 -3.41 -5.26 -5.12
C PHE A 19 -3.32 -6.15 -6.36
N ASN A 20 -4.48 -6.60 -6.83
CA ASN A 20 -4.65 -7.36 -8.07
C ASN A 20 -5.51 -6.62 -9.13
N SER A 21 -6.03 -5.44 -8.79
CA SER A 21 -6.66 -4.52 -9.73
C SER A 21 -5.63 -3.90 -10.70
N PRO A 22 -6.07 -3.25 -11.81
CA PRO A 22 -5.17 -2.53 -12.72
C PRO A 22 -4.36 -1.42 -12.03
N GLY A 23 -4.91 -0.85 -10.96
CA GLY A 23 -4.24 0.12 -10.11
C GLY A 23 -4.90 0.23 -8.73
N MET A 24 -4.18 0.84 -7.80
CA MET A 24 -4.62 1.20 -6.46
C MET A 24 -4.00 2.54 -6.08
N TYR A 25 -4.84 3.58 -5.97
CA TYR A 25 -4.46 4.83 -5.32
C TYR A 25 -4.09 4.54 -3.88
N ARG A 26 -2.83 4.81 -3.53
CA ARG A 26 -2.27 4.48 -2.22
C ARG A 26 -1.18 5.45 -1.80
N ALA A 27 -1.01 5.59 -0.49
CA ALA A 27 0.09 6.32 0.10
C ALA A 27 0.48 5.68 1.44
N TRP A 28 1.73 5.83 1.84
CA TRP A 28 2.21 5.45 3.17
C TRP A 28 3.40 6.33 3.58
N CYS A 29 3.67 6.39 4.89
CA CYS A 29 4.82 7.07 5.46
C CYS A 29 5.46 6.13 6.48
N GLY A 30 6.77 5.91 6.34
CA GLY A 30 7.55 5.06 7.22
C GLY A 30 8.16 5.83 8.40
N LEU A 31 9.04 5.16 9.14
CA LEU A 31 9.82 5.79 10.21
C LEU A 31 10.84 6.81 9.69
N ASP A 32 11.17 6.74 8.40
CA ASP A 32 11.98 7.72 7.68
C ASP A 32 11.27 9.08 7.50
N GLY A 33 9.96 9.13 7.71
CA GLY A 33 9.16 10.32 7.48
C GLY A 33 8.93 10.63 6.00
N GLU A 34 9.36 9.75 5.09
CA GLU A 34 9.20 9.95 3.65
C GLU A 34 7.79 9.53 3.21
N ILE A 35 7.08 10.47 2.57
CA ILE A 35 5.76 10.20 2.02
C ILE A 35 5.92 9.50 0.67
N ASN A 36 5.42 8.27 0.61
CA ASN A 36 5.38 7.46 -0.59
C ASN A 36 3.96 7.46 -1.16
N THR A 37 3.82 7.58 -2.49
CA THR A 37 2.53 7.54 -3.18
C THR A 37 2.58 6.66 -4.42
N GLY A 38 1.45 6.11 -4.85
CA GLY A 38 1.37 5.30 -6.07
C GLY A 38 -0.06 5.07 -6.53
N ILE A 39 -0.20 4.77 -7.83
CA ILE A 39 -1.49 4.50 -8.47
C ILE A 39 -1.41 3.19 -9.27
N TYR A 40 -0.45 3.08 -10.17
CA TYR A 40 -0.25 1.89 -11.01
C TYR A 40 0.97 1.07 -10.55
N ARG A 41 1.28 -0.02 -11.29
CA ARG A 41 2.56 -0.74 -11.18
C ARG A 41 3.60 -0.09 -12.08
#